data_AF-A0A7J4EUZ8-F1
#
_entry.id   AF-A0A7J4EUZ8-F1
#
_cell.length_a   1.000
_cell.length_b   1.000
_cell.length_c   1.000
_cell.angle_alpha   90.00
_cell.angle_beta   90.00
_cell.angle_gamma   90.00
#
_symmetry.space_group_name_H-M   'P 1'
#
loop_
_entity.id
_entity.type
_entity.pdbx_description
1 polymer ?
#
loop_
_entity_poly.entity_id
_entity_poly.type
_entity_poly.pdbx_seq_one_letter_code
_entity_poly.pdbx_strand_id
1 'polypeptide(L)'
;MKDEVKYAYFPGCSSKSTSVEYHISTLKVMEKLGITLVEMEDANCCGTHNLEDYNEDAWLALNARNLSIAEKIGGDIVTICSGCYLNTRKVMKILEEDGRKERVNEILAEIGREYSGNVNV
;
A
#
# COMPACT_ATOMS: atom_id res chain seq x y z
N MET A 1 -22.60 15.63 11.87
CA MET A 1 -21.30 14.97 11.65
C MET A 1 -21.16 14.80 10.15
N LYS A 2 -20.18 15.47 9.52
CA LYS A 2 -19.81 15.14 8.13
C LYS A 2 -19.16 13.76 8.19
N ASP A 3 -19.54 12.85 7.30
CA ASP A 3 -18.87 11.57 7.13
C ASP A 3 -17.37 11.85 6.88
N GLU A 4 -16.53 11.51 7.85
CA GLU A 4 -15.09 11.73 7.80
C GLU A 4 -14.51 10.70 6.81
N VAL A 5 -13.92 11.17 5.72
CA VAL A 5 -13.34 10.27 4.71
C VAL A 5 -12.05 9.70 5.25
N LYS A 6 -11.97 8.36 5.38
CA LYS A 6 -10.85 7.63 5.98
C LYS A 6 -10.08 6.84 4.91
N TYR A 7 -8.76 7.04 4.86
CA TYR A 7 -7.86 6.27 3.99
C TYR A 7 -6.75 5.58 4.77
N ALA A 8 -6.30 4.42 4.28
CA ALA A 8 -5.08 3.75 4.72
C ALA A 8 -3.88 4.45 4.06
N TYR A 9 -3.13 5.22 4.84
CA TYR A 9 -2.04 6.02 4.31
C TYR A 9 -0.75 5.23 4.24
N PHE A 10 -0.25 5.03 3.02
CA PHE A 10 1.03 4.43 2.72
C PHE A 10 2.07 5.52 2.44
N PRO A 11 2.89 5.93 3.43
CA PRO A 11 3.85 7.00 3.25
C PRO A 11 5.00 6.62 2.29
N GLY A 12 5.32 5.34 2.17
CA GLY A 12 6.51 4.87 1.46
C GLY A 12 7.82 5.19 2.21
N CYS A 13 8.96 4.82 1.61
CA CYS A 13 10.26 4.93 2.27
C CYS A 13 10.82 6.36 2.29
N SER A 14 10.82 7.08 1.16
CA SER A 14 11.44 8.41 1.04
C SER A 14 10.75 9.47 1.90
N SER A 15 9.40 9.47 1.96
CA SER A 15 8.66 10.47 2.74
C SER A 15 8.85 10.31 4.26
N LYS A 16 9.30 9.14 4.71
CA LYS A 16 9.66 8.88 6.12
C LYS A 16 11.15 9.08 6.42
N SER A 17 11.97 9.38 5.43
CA SER A 17 13.43 9.42 5.58
C SER A 17 14.07 10.66 4.96
N THR A 18 14.21 10.69 3.64
CA THR A 18 14.96 11.73 2.91
C THR A 18 14.12 12.94 2.53
N SER A 19 12.80 12.83 2.61
CA SER A 19 11.85 13.83 2.10
C SER A 19 10.68 14.01 3.06
N VAL A 20 11.00 14.18 4.35
CA VAL A 20 10.06 14.21 5.49
C VAL A 20 9.09 15.38 5.39
N GLU A 21 9.50 16.49 4.78
CA GLU A 21 8.69 17.66 4.51
C GLU A 21 7.41 17.34 3.71
N TYR A 22 7.46 16.36 2.80
CA TYR A 22 6.28 15.92 2.06
C TYR A 22 5.28 15.21 2.97
N HIS A 23 5.74 14.30 3.83
CA HIS A 23 4.88 13.61 4.80
C HIS A 23 4.19 14.61 5.74
N ILE A 24 4.95 15.55 6.31
CA ILE A 24 4.40 16.59 7.20
C ILE A 24 3.37 17.44 6.47
N SER A 25 3.70 17.90 5.26
CA SER A 25 2.81 18.75 4.45
C SER A 25 1.52 18.03 4.11
N THR A 26 1.59 16.74 3.73
CA THR A 26 0.41 15.92 3.43
C THR A 26 -0.51 15.79 4.63
N LEU A 27 0.02 15.44 5.81
CA LEU A 27 -0.81 15.32 7.01
C LEU A 27 -1.54 16.63 7.35
N LYS A 28 -0.84 17.77 7.21
CA LYS A 28 -1.43 19.10 7.46
C LYS A 28 -2.49 19.49 6.44
N VAL A 29 -2.29 19.16 5.16
CA VAL A 29 -3.29 19.42 4.13
C VAL A 29 -4.53 18.56 4.35
N MET A 30 -4.38 17.26 4.63
CA MET A 30 -5.51 16.36 4.85
C MET A 30 -6.32 16.74 6.10
N GLU A 31 -5.65 17.17 7.17
CA GLU A 31 -6.31 17.75 8.35
C GLU A 31 -7.21 18.94 7.98
N LYS A 32 -6.74 19.85 7.13
CA LYS A 32 -7.52 21.00 6.65
C LYS A 32 -8.67 20.63 5.73
N LEU A 33 -8.53 19.55 4.97
CA LEU A 33 -9.57 19.02 4.11
C LEU A 33 -10.62 18.18 4.87
N GLY A 34 -10.37 17.86 6.14
CA GLY A 34 -11.23 16.98 6.93
C GLY A 34 -11.16 15.53 6.48
N ILE A 35 -9.99 15.08 6.01
CA ILE A 35 -9.71 13.71 5.58
C ILE A 35 -8.84 13.04 6.64
N THR A 36 -9.26 11.89 7.15
CA THR A 36 -8.48 11.09 8.09
C THR A 36 -7.52 10.18 7.35
N LEU A 37 -6.24 10.29 7.66
CA LEU A 37 -5.22 9.35 7.22
C LEU A 37 -4.86 8.41 8.36
N VAL A 38 -5.08 7.11 8.19
CA VAL A 38 -4.61 6.08 9.12
C VAL A 38 -3.33 5.48 8.57
N GLU A 39 -2.21 5.76 9.21
CA GLU A 39 -0.91 5.29 8.75
C GLU A 39 -0.79 3.76 8.78
N MET A 40 -0.23 3.20 7.72
CA MET A 40 0.12 1.78 7.62
C MET A 40 1.47 1.52 8.30
N GLU A 41 1.51 1.49 9.64
CA GLU A 41 2.76 1.44 10.44
C GLU A 41 3.70 0.27 10.09
N ASP A 42 3.14 -0.89 9.73
CA ASP A 42 3.90 -2.10 9.40
C ASP A 42 4.14 -2.26 7.89
N ALA A 43 3.91 -1.22 7.07
CA ALA A 43 4.11 -1.31 5.62
C ALA A 43 5.59 -1.44 5.25
N ASN A 44 5.88 -2.31 4.27
CA ASN A 44 7.21 -2.47 3.69
C ASN A 44 7.40 -1.60 2.44
N CYS A 45 8.64 -1.54 1.93
CA CYS A 45 8.94 -0.93 0.64
C CYS A 45 8.16 -1.61 -0.51
N CYS A 46 7.67 -0.81 -1.45
CA CYS A 46 6.95 -1.28 -2.65
C CYS A 46 7.85 -1.90 -3.73
N GLY A 47 9.18 -1.82 -3.57
CA GLY A 47 10.14 -2.43 -4.49
C GLY A 47 10.34 -1.67 -5.82
N THR A 48 9.91 -0.41 -5.91
CA THR A 48 10.11 0.43 -7.10
C THR A 48 11.57 0.42 -7.58
N HIS A 49 11.74 0.49 -8.91
CA HIS A 49 12.97 0.52 -9.71
C HIS A 49 13.47 -0.84 -10.20
N ASN A 50 13.70 -1.81 -9.31
CA ASN A 50 14.46 -3.01 -9.69
C ASN A 50 13.83 -4.33 -9.25
N LEU A 51 12.92 -4.34 -8.28
CA LEU A 51 12.51 -5.60 -7.67
C LEU A 51 11.64 -6.44 -8.60
N GLU A 52 10.76 -5.78 -9.37
CA GLU A 52 9.92 -6.46 -10.38
C GLU A 52 10.79 -7.25 -11.37
N ASP A 53 11.84 -6.62 -11.92
CA ASP A 53 12.73 -7.26 -12.90
C ASP A 53 13.64 -8.35 -12.28
N TYR A 54 14.01 -8.17 -11.01
CA TYR A 54 14.93 -9.10 -10.33
C TYR A 54 14.22 -10.33 -9.78
N ASN A 55 13.05 -10.15 -9.16
CA ASN A 55 12.28 -11.21 -8.53
C ASN A 55 10.79 -10.81 -8.45
N GLU A 56 10.03 -11.21 -9.47
CA GLU A 56 8.61 -10.93 -9.60
C GLU A 56 7.80 -11.46 -8.41
N ASP A 57 8.04 -12.70 -7.96
CA ASP A 57 7.28 -13.29 -6.84
C ASP A 57 7.49 -12.51 -5.54
N ALA A 58 8.72 -12.07 -5.26
CA ALA A 58 9.01 -11.22 -4.11
C ALA A 58 8.33 -9.84 -4.25
N TRP A 59 8.35 -9.26 -5.45
CA TRP A 59 7.68 -7.99 -5.73
C TRP A 59 6.16 -8.08 -5.54
N LEU A 60 5.52 -9.14 -6.04
CA LEU A 60 4.11 -9.41 -5.86
C LEU A 60 3.78 -9.60 -4.37
N ALA A 61 4.54 -10.44 -3.65
CA ALA A 61 4.30 -10.73 -2.24
C ALA A 61 4.46 -9.50 -1.34
N LEU A 62 5.47 -8.66 -1.58
CA LEU A 62 5.70 -7.43 -0.80
C LEU A 62 4.58 -6.41 -0.98
N ASN A 63 4.08 -6.22 -2.21
CA ASN A 63 2.97 -5.31 -2.44
C ASN A 63 1.64 -5.89 -1.94
N ALA A 64 1.42 -7.20 -2.09
CA ALA A 64 0.25 -7.89 -1.52
C ALA A 64 0.23 -7.84 0.02
N ARG A 65 1.40 -7.91 0.68
CA ARG A 65 1.51 -7.68 2.12
C ARG A 65 1.01 -6.29 2.49
N ASN A 66 1.41 -5.25 1.77
CA ASN A 66 0.92 -3.89 1.99
C ASN A 66 -0.60 -3.78 1.75
N LEU A 67 -1.13 -4.40 0.69
CA LEU A 67 -2.56 -4.45 0.43
C LEU A 67 -3.34 -5.11 1.59
N SER A 68 -2.85 -6.22 2.14
CA SER A 68 -3.45 -6.89 3.31
C SER A 68 -3.47 -6.00 4.57
N ILE A 69 -2.49 -5.10 4.73
CA ILE A 69 -2.45 -4.14 5.84
C ILE A 69 -3.59 -3.13 5.69
N ALA A 70 -3.82 -2.63 4.48
CA ALA A 70 -4.90 -1.70 4.20
C ALA A 70 -6.27 -2.35 4.41
N GLU A 71 -6.45 -3.61 4.01
CA GLU A 71 -7.68 -4.38 4.27
C GLU A 71 -7.99 -4.45 5.77
N LYS A 72 -6.96 -4.70 6.60
CA LYS A 72 -7.11 -4.73 8.05
C LYS A 72 -7.49 -3.36 8.65
N ILE A 73 -7.04 -2.26 8.05
CA ILE A 73 -7.41 -0.89 8.44
C ILE A 73 -8.85 -0.55 8.02
N GLY A 74 -9.36 -1.23 6.99
CA GLY A 74 -10.70 -1.05 6.45
C GLY A 74 -10.83 0.24 5.62
N GLY A 75 -9.79 0.60 4.86
CA GLY A 75 -9.81 1.78 3.99
C GLY A 75 -8.94 1.60 2.76
N ASP A 76 -9.31 2.28 1.68
CA ASP A 76 -8.51 2.32 0.46
C ASP A 76 -7.13 2.94 0.74
N ILE A 77 -6.12 2.50 -0.02
CA ILE A 77 -4.77 3.01 0.09
C ILE A 77 -4.69 4.40 -0.53
N VAL A 78 -4.01 5.31 0.17
CA VAL A 78 -3.54 6.57 -0.42
C VAL A 78 -2.05 6.71 -0.19
N THR A 79 -1.34 7.20 -1.21
CA THR A 79 0.10 7.47 -1.14
C THR A 79 0.44 8.74 -1.89
N ILE A 80 1.55 9.37 -1.49
CA ILE A 80 2.08 10.59 -2.12
C ILE A 80 3.31 10.31 -3.00
N CYS A 81 3.70 9.03 -3.12
CA CYS A 81 4.81 8.60 -3.94
C CYS A 81 4.27 7.90 -5.20
N SER A 82 4.56 8.47 -6.38
CA SER A 82 4.14 7.89 -7.67
C SER A 82 4.68 6.47 -7.89
N GLY A 83 5.89 6.18 -7.40
CA GLY A 83 6.47 4.83 -7.45
C GLY A 83 5.69 3.83 -6.60
N CYS A 84 5.33 4.22 -5.37
CA CYS A 84 4.48 3.40 -4.50
C CYS A 84 3.10 3.17 -5.12
N TYR A 85 2.48 4.22 -5.67
CA TYR A 85 1.19 4.12 -6.34
C TYR A 85 1.26 3.14 -7.52
N LEU A 86 2.20 3.35 -8.45
CA LEU A 86 2.34 2.52 -9.64
C LEU A 86 2.55 1.04 -9.29
N ASN A 87 3.45 0.73 -8.36
CA ASN A 87 3.78 -0.66 -8.01
C ASN A 87 2.59 -1.34 -7.32
N THR A 88 2.01 -0.67 -6.32
CA THR A 88 0.89 -1.25 -5.57
C THR A 88 -0.33 -1.46 -6.48
N ARG A 89 -0.65 -0.48 -7.34
CA ARG A 89 -1.75 -0.58 -8.31
C ARG A 89 -1.51 -1.64 -9.37
N LYS A 90 -0.27 -1.77 -9.88
CA LYS A 90 0.10 -2.78 -10.88
C LYS A 90 -0.02 -4.18 -10.29
N VAL A 91 0.50 -4.41 -9.08
CA VAL A 91 0.36 -5.70 -8.39
C VAL A 91 -1.11 -6.00 -8.13
N MET A 92 -1.88 -5.04 -7.61
CA MET A 92 -3.33 -5.22 -7.38
C MET A 92 -4.03 -5.74 -8.64
N LYS A 93 -3.78 -5.11 -9.79
CA LYS A 93 -4.34 -5.53 -11.09
C LYS A 93 -3.89 -6.94 -11.49
N ILE A 94 -2.61 -7.28 -11.33
CA ILE A 94 -2.08 -8.62 -11.66
C ILE A 94 -2.76 -9.69 -10.79
N LEU A 95 -2.91 -9.44 -9.49
CA LEU A 95 -3.55 -10.40 -8.57
C LEU A 95 -5.04 -10.58 -8.87
N GLU A 96 -5.72 -9.54 -9.39
CA GLU A 96 -7.13 -9.62 -9.78
C GLU A 96 -7.35 -10.32 -11.13
N GLU A 97 -6.47 -10.12 -12.10
CA GLU A 97 -6.70 -10.53 -13.49
C GLU A 97 -5.93 -11.80 -13.92
N ASP A 98 -4.78 -12.10 -13.32
CA ASP A 98 -3.82 -13.11 -13.83
C ASP A 98 -3.80 -14.42 -13.01
N GLY A 99 -4.67 -14.57 -12.01
CA GLY A 99 -4.73 -15.79 -11.18
C GLY A 99 -3.47 -16.06 -10.34
N ARG A 100 -2.63 -15.05 -10.13
CA ARG A 100 -1.42 -15.14 -9.28
C ARG A 100 -1.73 -14.96 -7.78
N LYS A 101 -2.99 -14.64 -7.44
CA LYS A 101 -3.42 -14.37 -6.06
C LYS A 101 -3.24 -15.57 -5.14
N GLU A 102 -3.62 -16.77 -5.58
CA GLU A 102 -3.49 -18.00 -4.79
C GLU A 102 -2.03 -18.24 -4.41
N ARG A 103 -1.14 -18.17 -5.41
CA ARG A 103 0.31 -18.34 -5.21
C ARG A 103 0.88 -17.32 -4.23
N VAL A 104 0.46 -16.06 -4.33
CA VAL A 104 0.93 -15.02 -3.41
C VAL A 104 0.37 -15.21 -2.01
N ASN A 105 -0.88 -15.65 -1.88
CA ASN A 105 -1.49 -15.97 -0.58
C ASN A 105 -0.82 -17.18 0.10
N GLU A 106 -0.27 -18.15 -0.66
CA GLU A 106 0.59 -19.21 -0.08
C GLU A 106 1.81 -18.61 0.62
N ILE A 107 2.47 -17.62 0.00
CA ILE A 107 3.63 -16.92 0.58
C ILE A 107 3.21 -16.10 1.81
N LEU A 108 2.10 -15.37 1.72
CA LEU A 108 1.60 -14.57 2.84
C LEU A 108 1.15 -15.43 4.04
N ALA A 109 0.66 -16.65 3.79
CA ALA A 109 0.24 -17.56 4.85
C ALA A 109 1.40 -17.95 5.79
N GLU A 110 2.64 -17.99 5.29
CA GLU A 110 3.83 -18.24 6.12
C GLU A 110 4.04 -17.18 7.21
N ILE A 111 3.50 -15.97 7.01
CA ILE A 111 3.53 -14.86 7.97
C ILE A 111 2.15 -14.54 8.57
N GLY A 112 1.18 -15.45 8.41
CA GLY A 112 -0.18 -15.30 8.95
C GLY A 112 -0.97 -14.15 8.34
N ARG A 113 -0.75 -13.86 7.05
CA ARG A 113 -1.47 -12.83 6.29
C ARG A 113 -2.15 -13.45 5.06
N GLU A 114 -3.17 -12.75 4.57
CA GLU A 114 -3.89 -13.08 3.34
C GLU A 114 -4.35 -11.77 2.69
N TYR A 115 -4.35 -11.72 1.36
CA TYR A 115 -4.93 -10.62 0.59
C TYR A 115 -6.25 -11.06 -0.07
N SER A 116 -7.32 -10.34 0.23
CA SER A 116 -8.69 -10.71 -0.19
C SER A 116 -9.19 -9.99 -1.45
N GLY A 117 -8.56 -8.88 -1.87
CA GLY A 117 -8.98 -8.12 -3.06
C GLY A 117 -10.03 -7.04 -2.79
N ASN A 118 -10.15 -6.57 -1.55
CA ASN A 118 -11.24 -5.68 -1.12
C ASN A 118 -10.80 -4.24 -0.87
N VAL A 119 -9.61 -3.84 -1.36
CA VAL A 119 -9.08 -2.47 -1.24
C VAL A 119 -8.69 -1.93 -2.59
N ASN A 120 -8.88 -0.62 -2.76
CA ASN A 120 -8.34 0.11 -3.90
C ASN A 120 -7.07 0.85 -3.51
N VAL A 121 -6.30 1.21 -4.54
CA VAL A 121 -5.14 2.12 -4.49
C VAL A 121 -5.39 3.28 -5.44
#